data_AF-A0A7C7ZQI0-F1
#
_entry.id   AF-A0A7C7ZQI0-F1
#
_cell.length_a   1.000
_cell.length_b   1.000
_cell.length_c   1.000
_cell.angle_alpha   90.00
_cell.angle_beta   90.00
_cell.angle_gamma   90.00
#
_symmetry.space_group_name_H-M   'P 1'
#
loop_
_entity.id
_entity.type
_entity.pdbx_description
1 polymer ?
#
loop_
_entity_poly.entity_id
_entity_poly.type
_entity_poly.pdbx_seq_one_letter_code
_entity_poly.pdbx_strand_id
1 'polypeptide(L)'
;TQLYNYIEQSLIWYDTNKFNPYFHMIFLLELTRYLGFYPDTLNNNFKYFNLEEGAYEKLKTSKYSITGDSLNLLKQILGIKFDNNPLPTLNSDDKMEILNIILVYYKLHNNNFKPIKSLEIVKNIFS
;
A
#
# COMPACT_ATOMS: atom_id res chain seq x y z
N THR A 1 -0.91 8.66 20.95
CA THR A 1 -1.86 7.53 21.11
C THR A 1 -2.51 7.08 19.81
N GLN A 2 -2.72 7.96 18.81
CA GLN A 2 -3.37 7.59 17.54
C GLN A 2 -2.72 6.40 16.79
N LEU A 3 -1.39 6.36 16.66
CA LEU A 3 -0.67 5.23 16.05
C LEU A 3 -0.91 3.90 16.79
N TYR A 4 -0.81 3.94 18.13
CA TYR A 4 -1.05 2.76 18.96
C TYR A 4 -2.47 2.24 18.77
N ASN A 5 -3.46 3.12 18.85
CA ASN A 5 -4.87 2.75 18.64
C ASN A 5 -5.08 2.15 17.25
N TYR A 6 -4.48 2.73 16.21
CA TYR A 6 -4.59 2.20 14.86
C TYR A 6 -4.02 0.77 14.75
N ILE A 7 -2.82 0.53 15.31
CA ILE A 7 -2.21 -0.80 15.31
C ILE A 7 -3.09 -1.79 16.08
N GLU A 8 -3.48 -1.45 17.31
CA GLU A 8 -4.29 -2.30 18.17
C GLU A 8 -5.62 -2.68 17.49
N GLN A 9 -6.38 -1.68 17.02
CA GLN A 9 -7.68 -1.93 16.41
C GLN A 9 -7.56 -2.70 15.08
N SER A 10 -6.50 -2.48 14.30
CA SER A 10 -6.26 -3.24 13.07
C SER A 10 -5.94 -4.71 13.37
N LEU A 11 -5.17 -4.99 14.42
CA LEU A 11 -4.84 -6.35 14.83
C LEU A 11 -6.06 -7.09 15.42
N ILE A 12 -6.85 -6.42 16.27
CA ILE A 12 -8.12 -6.98 16.77
C ILE A 12 -9.05 -7.31 15.59
N TRP A 13 -9.14 -6.42 14.60
CA TRP A 13 -9.94 -6.65 13.41
C TRP A 13 -9.44 -7.89 12.65
N TYR A 14 -8.12 -8.05 12.47
CA TYR A 14 -7.53 -9.20 11.80
C TYR A 14 -7.87 -10.52 12.49
N ASP A 15 -7.80 -10.57 13.81
CA ASP A 15 -8.05 -11.80 14.58
C ASP A 15 -9.54 -12.20 14.64
N THR A 16 -10.44 -11.22 14.56
CA THR A 16 -11.89 -11.45 14.72
C THR A 16 -12.65 -11.65 13.42
N ASN A 17 -12.06 -11.29 12.28
CA ASN A 17 -12.71 -11.39 10.97
C ASN A 17 -12.19 -12.59 10.16
N LYS A 18 -12.95 -12.98 9.13
CA LYS A 18 -12.48 -13.97 8.15
C LYS A 18 -11.25 -13.44 7.42
N PHE A 19 -10.42 -14.36 6.96
CA PHE A 19 -9.23 -14.04 6.16
C PHE A 19 -9.53 -13.02 5.06
N ASN A 20 -8.85 -11.88 5.13
CA ASN A 20 -8.91 -10.83 4.14
C ASN A 20 -7.52 -10.67 3.48
N PRO A 21 -7.37 -11.05 2.19
CA PRO A 21 -6.06 -10.97 1.51
C PRO A 21 -5.54 -9.54 1.32
N TYR A 22 -6.38 -8.52 1.51
CA TYR A 22 -6.03 -7.11 1.39
C TYR A 22 -5.56 -6.50 2.70
N PHE A 23 -5.72 -7.21 3.83
CA PHE A 23 -5.41 -6.67 5.15
C PHE A 23 -3.99 -6.10 5.20
N HIS A 24 -2.98 -6.86 4.80
CA HIS A 24 -1.59 -6.37 4.89
C HIS A 24 -1.33 -5.12 4.05
N MET A 25 -1.96 -5.00 2.88
CA MET A 25 -1.77 -3.86 1.98
C MET A 25 -2.42 -2.60 2.54
N ILE A 26 -3.67 -2.71 2.97
CA ILE A 26 -4.42 -1.61 3.59
C ILE A 26 -3.72 -1.22 4.90
N PHE A 27 -3.26 -2.19 5.69
CA PHE A 27 -2.56 -1.94 6.95
C PHE A 27 -1.29 -1.12 6.75
N LEU A 28 -0.44 -1.53 5.81
CA LEU A 28 0.78 -0.80 5.51
C LEU A 28 0.47 0.59 4.94
N LEU A 29 -0.46 0.73 3.99
CA LEU A 29 -0.78 2.05 3.44
C LEU A 29 -1.33 3.01 4.49
N GLU A 30 -2.28 2.57 5.32
CA GLU A 30 -2.85 3.41 6.37
C GLU A 30 -1.84 3.72 7.48
N LEU A 31 -0.91 2.80 7.76
CA LEU A 31 0.20 3.05 8.69
C LEU A 31 1.05 4.25 8.26
N THR A 32 1.27 4.47 6.95
CA THR A 32 2.04 5.63 6.45
C THR A 32 1.48 6.99 6.90
N ARG A 33 0.16 7.08 7.15
CA ARG A 33 -0.50 8.28 7.71
C ARG A 33 0.03 8.66 9.08
N TYR A 34 0.29 7.66 9.91
CA TYR A 34 0.82 7.87 11.25
C TYR A 34 2.34 8.07 11.25
N LEU A 35 3.02 7.63 10.19
CA LEU A 35 4.45 7.80 10.01
C LEU A 35 4.83 9.12 9.31
N GLY A 36 3.85 9.86 8.79
CA GLY A 36 4.05 11.19 8.21
C GLY A 36 4.39 11.22 6.72
N PHE A 37 4.16 10.13 5.99
CA PHE A 37 4.43 10.03 4.54
C PHE A 37 3.26 9.36 3.80
N TYR A 38 2.02 9.74 4.10
CA TYR A 38 0.87 9.18 3.38
C TYR A 38 0.85 9.62 1.92
N PRO A 39 0.54 8.72 0.96
CA PRO A 39 0.35 9.09 -0.44
C PRO A 39 -0.67 10.22 -0.61
N ASP A 40 -0.29 11.28 -1.32
CA ASP A 40 -1.21 12.35 -1.68
C ASP A 40 -2.28 11.82 -2.64
N THR A 41 -3.54 12.07 -2.29
CA THR A 41 -4.73 11.66 -3.06
C THR A 41 -5.19 12.74 -4.04
N LEU A 42 -4.61 13.95 -3.98
CA LEU A 42 -4.93 15.04 -4.87
C LEU A 42 -4.48 14.75 -6.31
N ASN A 43 -5.23 15.25 -7.29
CA ASN A 43 -4.93 15.07 -8.72
C ASN A 43 -4.83 13.60 -9.19
N ASN A 44 -5.63 12.71 -8.59
CA ASN A 44 -5.70 11.29 -8.94
C ASN A 44 -6.07 10.99 -10.41
N ASN A 45 -6.44 12.01 -11.19
CA ASN A 45 -6.68 11.92 -12.63
C ASN A 45 -5.40 12.01 -13.47
N PHE A 46 -4.24 12.33 -12.87
CA PHE A 46 -2.98 12.36 -13.62
C PHE A 46 -2.47 10.95 -13.94
N LYS A 47 -1.60 10.90 -14.96
CA LYS A 47 -1.14 9.66 -15.59
C LYS A 47 -0.04 8.94 -14.80
N TYR A 48 0.62 9.64 -13.89
CA TYR A 48 1.73 9.09 -13.11
C TYR A 48 1.49 9.30 -11.63
N PHE A 49 2.03 8.40 -10.82
CA PHE A 49 2.25 8.62 -9.40
C PHE A 49 3.74 8.46 -9.11
N ASN A 50 4.35 9.50 -8.55
CA ASN A 50 5.76 9.49 -8.18
C ASN A 50 5.88 8.92 -6.77
N LEU A 51 6.48 7.73 -6.64
CA LEU A 51 6.65 7.08 -5.34
C LEU A 51 7.66 7.81 -4.43
N GLU A 52 8.57 8.59 -5.00
CA GLU A 52 9.55 9.35 -4.22
C GLU A 52 8.92 10.59 -3.61
N GLU A 53 8.14 11.33 -4.39
CA GLU A 53 7.40 12.51 -3.92
C GLU A 53 6.10 12.14 -3.19
N GLY A 54 5.57 10.94 -3.42
CA GLY A 54 4.28 10.50 -2.90
C GLY A 54 3.08 11.23 -3.49
N ALA A 55 3.17 11.70 -4.73
CA ALA A 55 2.12 12.51 -5.35
C ALA A 55 1.87 12.15 -6.82
N TYR A 56 0.67 12.50 -7.31
CA TYR A 56 0.29 12.35 -8.71
C TYR A 56 0.93 13.44 -9.59
N GLU A 57 1.41 13.06 -10.78
CA GLU A 57 2.10 13.95 -11.71
C GLU A 57 1.61 13.80 -13.16
N LYS A 58 1.58 14.90 -13.91
CA LYS A 58 1.18 14.91 -15.33
C LYS A 58 2.24 14.27 -16.23
N LEU A 59 3.50 14.41 -15.87
CA LEU A 59 4.66 13.91 -16.61
C LEU A 59 5.47 13.00 -15.70
N LYS A 60 6.24 12.08 -16.29
CA LYS A 60 7.18 11.23 -15.54
C LYS A 60 8.39 12.06 -15.12
N THR A 61 8.52 12.39 -13.84
CA THR A 61 9.67 13.17 -13.32
C THR A 61 10.71 12.29 -12.60
N SER A 62 10.32 11.11 -12.11
CA SER A 62 11.20 10.19 -11.39
C SER A 62 11.31 8.83 -12.08
N LYS A 63 12.42 8.13 -11.82
CA LYS A 63 12.56 6.71 -12.17
C LYS A 63 11.61 5.82 -11.36
N TYR A 64 11.11 6.32 -10.22
CA TYR A 64 10.13 5.67 -9.36
C TYR A 64 8.68 6.06 -9.68
N SER A 65 8.43 6.74 -10.80
CA SER A 65 7.06 7.02 -11.23
C SER A 65 6.39 5.77 -11.82
N ILE A 66 5.23 5.41 -11.28
CA ILE A 66 4.37 4.33 -11.80
C ILE A 66 3.24 4.89 -12.68
N THR A 67 2.75 4.09 -13.62
CA THR A 67 1.65 4.41 -14.55
C THR A 67 0.91 3.15 -14.97
N GLY A 68 -0.13 3.27 -15.79
CA GLY A 68 -0.87 2.12 -16.32
C GLY A 68 -1.48 1.25 -15.22
N ASP A 69 -1.30 -0.06 -15.34
CA ASP A 69 -1.91 -1.04 -14.44
C ASP A 69 -1.43 -0.91 -13.00
N SER A 70 -0.12 -0.74 -12.76
CA SER A 70 0.44 -0.51 -11.42
C SER A 70 -0.20 0.70 -10.73
N LEU A 71 -0.44 1.79 -11.49
CA LEU A 71 -1.11 2.98 -10.97
C LEU A 71 -2.59 2.72 -10.68
N ASN A 72 -3.27 1.97 -11.54
CA ASN A 72 -4.67 1.60 -11.34
C ASN A 72 -4.83 0.70 -10.10
N LEU A 73 -3.92 -0.26 -9.90
CA LEU A 73 -3.86 -1.09 -8.70
C LEU A 73 -3.63 -0.25 -7.43
N LEU A 74 -2.68 0.70 -7.48
CA LEU A 74 -2.47 1.63 -6.36
C LEU A 74 -3.74 2.39 -6.03
N LYS A 75 -4.39 2.99 -7.04
CA LYS A 75 -5.66 3.73 -6.86
C LYS A 75 -6.77 2.87 -6.30
N GLN A 76 -6.84 1.59 -6.67
CA GLN A 76 -7.84 0.68 -6.15
C GLN A 76 -7.66 0.45 -4.65
N ILE A 77 -6.42 0.27 -4.16
CA ILE A 77 -6.19 0.05 -2.73
C ILE A 77 -6.21 1.37 -1.94
N LEU A 78 -5.79 2.47 -2.55
CA LEU A 78 -5.79 3.79 -1.92
C LEU A 78 -7.22 4.23 -1.59
N GLY A 79 -7.54 4.35 -0.30
CA GLY A 79 -8.88 4.74 0.17
C GLY A 79 -9.83 3.57 0.44
N ILE A 80 -9.37 2.32 0.31
CA ILE A 80 -10.12 1.17 0.81
C ILE A 80 -9.88 1.00 2.31
N LYS A 81 -10.95 0.69 3.05
CA LYS A 81 -10.89 0.21 4.43
C LYS A 81 -11.05 -1.32 4.48
N PHE A 82 -10.54 -1.95 5.54
CA PHE A 82 -10.60 -3.40 5.71
C PHE A 82 -12.03 -3.98 5.70
N ASP A 83 -13.01 -3.18 6.12
CA ASP A 83 -14.43 -3.49 6.22
C ASP A 83 -15.25 -3.13 4.96
N ASN A 84 -14.61 -2.55 3.93
CA ASN A 84 -15.29 -2.27 2.66
C ASN A 84 -15.71 -3.57 1.99
N ASN A 85 -16.95 -3.63 1.50
CA ASN A 85 -17.45 -4.77 0.72
C ASN A 85 -18.38 -4.23 -0.39
N PRO A 86 -18.20 -4.64 -1.66
CA PRO A 86 -17.19 -5.57 -2.18
C PRO A 86 -15.77 -4.95 -2.25
N LEU A 87 -14.76 -5.78 -1.98
CA LEU A 87 -13.37 -5.45 -2.29
C LEU A 87 -13.08 -5.74 -3.78
N PRO A 88 -12.16 -4.99 -4.42
CA PRO A 88 -11.77 -5.26 -5.80
C PRO A 88 -11.16 -6.65 -5.90
N THR A 89 -11.51 -7.44 -6.91
CA THR A 89 -10.90 -8.75 -7.14
C THR A 89 -9.51 -8.59 -7.73
N LEU A 90 -8.47 -8.98 -6.97
CA LEU A 90 -7.08 -9.01 -7.44
C LEU A 90 -6.60 -10.46 -7.54
N ASN A 91 -5.92 -10.76 -8.64
CA ASN A 91 -5.22 -12.04 -8.80
C ASN A 91 -3.92 -12.06 -7.95
N SER A 92 -3.20 -13.17 -7.92
CA SER A 92 -1.97 -13.29 -7.14
C SER A 92 -0.86 -12.34 -7.60
N ASP A 93 -0.75 -12.11 -8.91
CA ASP A 93 0.26 -11.22 -9.50
C ASP A 93 -0.01 -9.76 -9.15
N ASP A 94 -1.27 -9.32 -9.24
CA ASP A 94 -1.71 -7.98 -8.85
C ASP A 94 -1.43 -7.71 -7.37
N LYS A 95 -1.68 -8.70 -6.50
CA LYS A 95 -1.40 -8.63 -5.06
C LYS A 95 0.10 -8.50 -4.78
N MET A 96 0.92 -9.22 -5.53
CA MET A 96 2.38 -9.12 -5.42
C MET A 96 2.89 -7.77 -5.93
N GLU A 97 2.35 -7.28 -7.05
CA GLU A 97 2.71 -5.99 -7.64
C GLU A 97 2.40 -4.84 -6.68
N ILE A 98 1.18 -4.78 -6.14
CA ILE A 98 0.82 -3.72 -5.19
C ILE A 98 1.65 -3.80 -3.90
N LEU A 99 1.95 -5.00 -3.41
CA LEU A 99 2.81 -5.17 -2.25
C LEU A 99 4.23 -4.65 -2.54
N ASN A 100 4.80 -4.96 -3.70
CA ASN A 100 6.10 -4.44 -4.11
C ASN A 100 6.10 -2.90 -4.20
N ILE A 101 5.06 -2.29 -4.77
CA ILE A 101 4.90 -0.83 -4.84
C ILE A 101 4.91 -0.22 -3.43
N ILE A 102 4.12 -0.76 -2.51
CA ILE A 102 4.06 -0.29 -1.12
C ILE A 102 5.44 -0.36 -0.47
N LEU A 103 6.20 -1.45 -0.66
CA LEU A 103 7.51 -1.60 -0.04
C LEU A 103 8.57 -0.67 -0.63
N VAL A 104 8.53 -0.45 -1.95
CA VAL A 104 9.38 0.56 -2.60
C VAL A 104 9.07 1.93 -2.00
N TYR A 105 7.79 2.26 -1.83
CA TYR A 105 7.35 3.51 -1.21
C TYR A 105 7.91 3.65 0.21
N TYR A 106 7.74 2.64 1.07
CA TYR A 106 8.33 2.61 2.41
C TYR A 106 9.85 2.81 2.42
N LYS A 107 10.56 2.18 1.48
CA LYS A 107 12.02 2.31 1.38
C LYS A 107 12.46 3.72 0.99
N LEU A 108 11.70 4.40 0.14
CA LEU A 108 11.99 5.78 -0.29
C LEU A 108 11.75 6.79 0.82
N HIS A 109 10.71 6.59 1.64
CA HIS A 109 10.32 7.53 2.69
C HIS A 109 10.94 7.23 4.06
N ASN A 110 11.63 6.10 4.22
CA ASN A 110 12.32 5.75 5.46
C ASN A 110 13.73 5.24 5.17
N ASN A 111 14.73 6.13 5.31
CA ASN A 111 16.14 5.81 5.06
C ASN A 111 16.71 4.70 5.98
N ASN A 112 16.05 4.41 7.10
CA ASN A 112 16.41 3.33 8.02
C ASN A 112 15.55 2.07 7.81
N PHE A 113 14.76 2.00 6.74
CA PHE A 113 13.91 0.85 6.44
C PHE A 113 14.78 -0.37 6.13
N LYS A 114 14.87 -1.28 7.09
CA LYS A 114 15.51 -2.58 6.90
C LYS A 114 14.61 -3.45 6.02
N PRO A 115 15.18 -4.25 5.11
CA PRO A 115 14.40 -5.23 4.35
C PRO A 115 13.58 -6.10 5.30
N ILE A 116 12.26 -6.18 5.08
CA ILE A 116 11.38 -7.00 5.89
C ILE A 116 11.65 -8.46 5.54
N LYS A 117 12.30 -9.22 6.44
CA LYS A 117 12.60 -10.65 6.24
C LYS A 117 11.34 -11.51 6.05
N SER A 118 10.23 -11.15 6.69
CA SER A 118 8.96 -11.86 6.54
C SER A 118 8.35 -11.69 5.14
N LEU A 119 8.83 -10.74 4.33
CA LEU A 119 8.34 -10.59 2.96
C LEU A 119 8.74 -11.78 2.06
N GLU A 120 9.90 -12.36 2.30
CA GLU A 120 10.33 -13.59 1.62
C GLU A 120 9.39 -14.76 1.95
N ILE A 121 8.86 -14.79 3.17
CA ILE A 121 7.88 -15.78 3.62
C ILE A 121 6.51 -15.54 2.96
N VAL A 122 6.07 -14.28 2.90
CA VAL A 122 4.80 -13.90 2.26
C VAL A 122 4.81 -14.24 0.77
N LYS A 123 5.93 -14.04 0.07
CA LYS A 123 6.06 -14.43 -1.34
C LYS A 123 5.82 -15.93 -1.57
N ASN A 124 6.30 -16.78 -0.66
CA ASN A 124 6.12 -18.23 -0.74
C ASN A 124 4.68 -18.68 -0.51
N ILE A 125 3.83 -17.89 0.17
CA ILE A 125 2.41 -18.23 0.40
C ILE A 125 1.55 -17.89 -0.83
N PHE A 126 1.97 -16.89 -1.61
CA PHE A 126 1.30 -16.49 -2.86
C PHE A 126 1.86 -17.20 -4.11
N SER A 127 2.83 -18.10 -3.93
CA SER A 127 3.42 -18.95 -4.98
C SER A 127 2.66 -20.27 -5.14
#